data_AF-A0A7S1B2H4-F1
#
_entry.id   AF-A0A7S1B2H4-F1
#
_cell.length_a   1.000
_cell.length_b   1.000
_cell.length_c   1.000
_cell.angle_alpha   90.00
_cell.angle_beta   90.00
_cell.angle_gamma   90.00
#
_symmetry.space_group_name_H-M   'P 1'
#
loop_
_entity.id
_entity.type
_entity.pdbx_description
1 polymer ?
#
loop_
_entity_poly.entity_id
_entity_poly.type
_entity_poly.pdbx_seq_one_letter_code
_entity_poly.pdbx_strand_id
1 'polypeptide(L)'
;RIGLVGNLAVVANTGNATLRARLAMGMLNVVGAADVRVAVGSHSKQEQQDHELAHCDYLAPEDELDPRGGHELIMDTLASAQEAGRKVCFALNSALTDFAAVLRDQRWPSLRSCVCNVTHMGGVVKNPVGAFEVDREAFNVFHDEDAAEWVYSKLQ
;
A
#
# COMPACT_ATOMS: atom_id res chain seq x y z
N ARG A 1 14.01 -6.23 -18.80
CA ARG A 1 13.63 -6.03 -17.39
C ARG A 1 14.87 -5.59 -16.64
N ILE A 2 14.89 -4.38 -16.06
CA ILE A 2 15.94 -4.01 -15.10
C ILE A 2 15.66 -4.86 -13.85
N GLY A 3 16.48 -5.89 -13.63
CA GLY A 3 16.18 -7.07 -12.80
C GLY A 3 16.17 -6.87 -11.27
N LEU A 4 15.62 -5.75 -10.78
CA LEU A 4 15.57 -5.43 -9.34
C LEU A 4 14.22 -5.79 -8.69
N VAL A 5 13.12 -5.79 -9.43
CA VAL A 5 11.78 -6.16 -8.94
C VAL A 5 11.24 -7.32 -9.76
N GLY A 6 11.02 -8.46 -9.11
CA GLY A 6 10.59 -9.71 -9.77
C GLY A 6 9.09 -9.79 -10.03
N ASN A 7 8.27 -9.49 -9.00
CA ASN A 7 6.81 -9.41 -9.08
C ASN A 7 6.36 -8.15 -8.33
N LEU A 8 5.49 -7.36 -8.95
CA LEU A 8 4.85 -6.21 -8.34
C LEU A 8 3.36 -6.53 -8.09
N ALA A 9 2.87 -6.08 -6.95
CA ALA A 9 1.44 -6.01 -6.64
C ALA A 9 1.16 -4.65 -6.01
N VAL A 10 0.02 -4.06 -6.32
CA VAL A 10 -0.35 -2.71 -5.91
C VAL A 10 -1.66 -2.75 -5.14
N VAL A 11 -1.72 -2.06 -4.00
CA VAL A 11 -2.96 -1.79 -3.29
C VAL A 11 -3.15 -0.28 -3.27
N ALA A 12 -4.26 0.19 -3.84
CA ALA A 12 -4.60 1.61 -3.83
C ALA A 12 -5.60 1.90 -2.70
N ASN A 13 -5.29 2.89 -1.86
CA ASN A 13 -6.12 3.27 -0.73
C ASN A 13 -6.28 4.80 -0.65
N THR A 14 -6.99 5.25 0.40
CA THR A 14 -7.30 6.66 0.67
C THR A 14 -8.29 7.28 -0.33
N GLY A 15 -9.21 8.14 0.13
CA GLY A 15 -10.26 8.73 -0.70
C GLY A 15 -11.14 7.67 -1.38
N ASN A 16 -11.44 7.85 -2.67
CA ASN A 16 -12.05 6.80 -3.49
C ASN A 16 -10.97 5.78 -3.92
N ALA A 17 -10.72 4.80 -3.05
CA ALA A 17 -9.76 3.72 -3.30
C ALA A 17 -10.04 2.96 -4.61
N THR A 18 -11.32 2.76 -4.97
CA THR A 18 -11.72 2.13 -6.24
C THR A 18 -11.22 2.94 -7.43
N LEU A 19 -11.51 4.24 -7.45
CA LEU A 19 -11.07 5.10 -8.54
C LEU A 19 -9.54 5.17 -8.65
N ARG A 20 -8.83 5.19 -7.51
CA ARG A 20 -7.36 5.12 -7.48
C ARG A 20 -6.80 3.79 -7.97
N ALA A 21 -7.44 2.67 -7.63
CA ALA A 21 -7.05 1.35 -8.12
C ALA A 21 -7.21 1.26 -9.64
N ARG A 22 -8.33 1.77 -10.17
CA ARG A 22 -8.59 1.87 -11.62
C ARG A 22 -7.57 2.75 -12.33
N LEU A 23 -7.19 3.88 -11.72
CA LEU A 23 -6.14 4.75 -12.23
C LEU A 23 -4.77 4.05 -12.27
N ALA A 24 -4.41 3.35 -11.19
CA ALA A 24 -3.16 2.62 -11.10
C ALA A 24 -3.10 1.49 -12.14
N MET A 25 -4.16 0.68 -12.26
CA MET A 25 -4.25 -0.37 -13.28
C MET A 25 -4.20 0.21 -14.70
N GLY A 26 -4.96 1.28 -14.93
CA GLY A 26 -4.95 2.01 -16.18
C GLY A 26 -3.57 2.48 -16.63
N MET A 27 -2.83 3.09 -15.70
CA MET A 27 -1.45 3.52 -15.93
C MET A 27 -0.53 2.33 -16.22
N LEU A 28 -0.65 1.24 -15.45
CA LEU A 28 0.13 0.01 -15.65
C LEU A 28 -0.12 -0.61 -17.03
N ASN A 29 -1.37 -0.61 -17.50
CA ASN A 29 -1.73 -1.02 -18.86
C ASN A 29 -1.04 -0.15 -19.92
N VAL A 30 -1.08 1.17 -19.76
CA VAL A 30 -0.44 2.13 -20.70
C VAL A 30 1.08 1.93 -20.79
N VAL A 31 1.76 1.66 -19.67
CA VAL A 31 3.22 1.45 -19.65
C VAL A 31 3.65 0.01 -19.99
N GLY A 32 2.69 -0.87 -20.33
CA GLY A 32 2.97 -2.26 -20.73
C GLY A 32 3.28 -3.20 -19.57
N ALA A 33 2.79 -2.90 -18.37
CA ALA A 33 2.93 -3.68 -17.14
C ALA A 33 1.59 -4.30 -16.68
N ALA A 34 0.77 -4.76 -17.64
CA ALA A 34 -0.56 -5.31 -17.40
C ALA A 34 -0.57 -6.64 -16.61
N ASP A 35 0.59 -7.27 -16.36
CA ASP A 35 0.71 -8.46 -15.51
C ASP A 35 0.71 -8.12 -14.00
N VAL A 36 0.78 -6.84 -13.64
CA VAL A 36 0.76 -6.38 -12.26
C VAL A 36 -0.65 -6.43 -11.70
N ARG A 37 -0.82 -7.12 -10.58
CA ARG A 37 -2.11 -7.18 -9.87
C ARG A 37 -2.33 -5.88 -9.09
N VAL A 38 -3.52 -5.31 -9.23
CA VAL A 38 -3.95 -4.11 -8.50
C VAL A 38 -5.24 -4.40 -7.77
N ALA A 39 -5.31 -4.09 -6.48
CA ALA A 39 -6.53 -4.25 -5.67
C ALA A 39 -6.96 -2.94 -5.01
N VAL A 40 -8.26 -2.87 -4.72
CA VAL A 40 -8.86 -1.80 -3.91
C VAL A 40 -8.56 -2.06 -2.43
N GLY A 41 -7.86 -1.12 -1.80
CA GLY A 41 -7.60 -1.08 -0.36
C GLY A 41 -8.65 -0.27 0.41
N SER A 42 -8.25 0.26 1.56
CA SER A 42 -9.15 0.98 2.46
C SER A 42 -9.52 2.36 1.92
N HIS A 43 -10.80 2.70 1.96
CA HIS A 43 -11.28 4.07 1.72
C HIS A 43 -10.96 4.96 2.94
N SER A 44 -10.57 6.21 2.72
CA SER A 44 -10.52 7.20 3.81
C SER A 44 -11.81 8.04 3.82
N LYS A 45 -12.11 8.68 4.96
CA LYS A 45 -13.30 9.52 5.13
C LYS A 45 -13.24 10.84 4.36
N GLN A 46 -12.10 11.18 3.78
CA GLN A 46 -11.92 12.43 3.06
C GLN A 46 -12.58 12.31 1.68
N GLU A 47 -13.52 13.22 1.41
CA GLU A 47 -14.13 13.34 0.09
C GLU A 47 -13.04 13.63 -0.94
N GLN A 48 -12.98 12.78 -1.97
CA GLN A 48 -12.08 13.03 -3.08
C GLN A 48 -12.60 14.24 -3.86
N GLN A 49 -11.71 15.18 -4.19
CA GLN A 49 -12.12 16.36 -4.95
C GLN A 49 -12.43 15.95 -6.40
N ASP A 50 -13.62 16.29 -6.88
CA ASP A 50 -14.17 15.85 -8.18
C ASP A 50 -13.24 16.10 -9.38
N HIS A 51 -12.34 17.08 -9.29
CA HIS A 51 -11.47 17.47 -10.40
C HIS A 51 -10.17 16.65 -10.51
N GLU A 52 -9.79 15.84 -9.51
CA GLU A 52 -8.50 15.12 -9.54
C GLU A 52 -8.39 14.16 -10.73
N LEU A 53 -9.51 13.54 -11.14
CA LEU A 53 -9.52 12.46 -12.13
C LEU A 53 -10.61 12.62 -13.20
N ALA A 54 -11.29 13.77 -13.24
CA ALA A 54 -12.38 14.05 -14.18
C ALA A 54 -11.99 13.94 -15.67
N HIS A 55 -10.69 14.00 -15.98
CA HIS A 55 -10.15 13.98 -17.35
C HIS A 55 -9.15 12.83 -17.58
N CYS A 56 -9.23 11.76 -16.78
CA CYS A 56 -8.34 10.60 -16.96
C CYS A 56 -8.89 9.64 -18.02
N ASP A 57 -8.31 9.67 -19.21
CA ASP A 57 -8.74 8.85 -20.37
C ASP A 57 -8.30 7.37 -20.30
N TYR A 58 -7.54 6.99 -19.28
CA TYR A 58 -6.93 5.66 -19.17
C TYR A 58 -7.38 4.89 -17.93
N LEU A 59 -8.48 5.25 -17.29
CA LEU A 59 -9.01 4.46 -16.16
C LEU A 59 -9.36 3.04 -16.62
N ALA A 60 -8.77 2.04 -15.96
CA ALA A 60 -9.16 0.65 -16.18
C ALA A 60 -10.62 0.42 -15.69
N PRO A 61 -11.35 -0.52 -16.29
CA PRO A 61 -12.62 -0.98 -15.74
C PRO A 61 -12.41 -1.72 -14.41
N GLU A 62 -13.45 -1.80 -13.58
CA GLU A 62 -13.34 -2.39 -12.23
C GLU A 62 -13.12 -3.91 -12.25
N ASP A 63 -13.56 -4.59 -13.30
CA ASP A 63 -13.40 -6.03 -13.48
C ASP A 63 -11.97 -6.46 -13.85
N GLU A 64 -11.11 -5.51 -14.22
CA GLU A 64 -9.67 -5.73 -14.34
C GLU A 64 -8.95 -5.70 -12.98
N LEU A 65 -9.60 -5.21 -11.91
CA LEU A 65 -9.00 -5.19 -10.58
C LEU A 65 -9.06 -6.57 -9.92
N ASP A 66 -8.12 -6.82 -9.01
CA ASP A 66 -8.09 -8.05 -8.25
C ASP A 66 -9.31 -8.13 -7.31
N PRO A 67 -10.20 -9.13 -7.47
CA PRO A 67 -11.48 -9.18 -6.78
C PRO A 67 -11.36 -9.51 -5.28
N ARG A 68 -10.16 -9.89 -4.81
CA ARG A 68 -9.91 -10.24 -3.41
C ARG A 68 -9.85 -9.02 -2.49
N GLY A 69 -9.61 -7.84 -3.05
CA GLY A 69 -9.33 -6.62 -2.27
C GLY A 69 -7.91 -6.56 -1.73
N GLY A 70 -7.54 -5.38 -1.20
CA GLY A 70 -6.17 -5.01 -0.88
C GLY A 70 -5.52 -5.90 0.16
N HIS A 71 -6.22 -6.15 1.28
CA HIS A 71 -5.70 -6.96 2.38
C HIS A 71 -5.35 -8.39 1.94
N GLU A 72 -6.28 -9.05 1.23
CA GLU A 72 -6.07 -10.42 0.75
C GLU A 72 -5.02 -10.48 -0.37
N LEU A 73 -4.94 -9.47 -1.25
CA LEU A 73 -3.85 -9.39 -2.23
C LEU A 73 -2.48 -9.33 -1.56
N ILE A 74 -2.33 -8.58 -0.46
CA ILE A 74 -1.08 -8.51 0.30
C ILE A 74 -0.74 -9.89 0.90
N MET A 75 -1.71 -10.55 1.53
CA MET A 75 -1.49 -11.85 2.17
C MET A 75 -1.13 -12.94 1.17
N ASP A 76 -1.82 -12.98 0.03
CA ASP A 76 -1.51 -13.88 -1.06
C ASP A 76 -0.12 -13.63 -1.66
N THR A 77 0.28 -12.37 -1.78
CA THR A 77 1.62 -11.99 -2.26
C THR A 77 2.71 -12.46 -1.30
N LEU A 78 2.52 -12.30 0.01
CA LEU A 78 3.45 -12.78 1.02
C LEU A 78 3.55 -14.32 1.01
N ALA A 79 2.42 -15.02 0.95
CA ALA A 79 2.37 -16.48 0.90
C ALA A 79 3.08 -17.01 -0.36
N SER A 80 2.76 -16.46 -1.53
CA SER A 80 3.39 -16.81 -2.81
C SER A 80 4.90 -16.53 -2.82
N ALA A 81 5.33 -15.44 -2.18
CA ALA A 81 6.75 -15.12 -2.06
C ALA A 81 7.48 -16.10 -1.13
N GLN A 82 6.88 -16.45 0.01
CA GLN A 82 7.44 -17.42 0.94
C GLN A 82 7.58 -18.80 0.31
N GLU A 83 6.55 -19.30 -0.38
CA GLU A 83 6.58 -20.58 -1.08
C GLU A 83 7.67 -20.60 -2.17
N ALA A 84 7.84 -19.51 -2.90
CA ALA A 84 8.88 -19.36 -3.92
C ALA A 84 10.28 -19.06 -3.35
N GLY A 85 10.46 -18.98 -2.03
CA GLY A 85 11.74 -18.62 -1.41
C GLY A 85 12.22 -17.20 -1.73
N ARG A 86 11.31 -16.27 -2.03
CA ARG A 86 11.60 -14.87 -2.39
C ARG A 86 11.44 -13.94 -1.21
N LYS A 87 12.02 -12.74 -1.33
CA LYS A 87 11.84 -11.65 -0.37
C LYS A 87 10.84 -10.62 -0.88
N VAL A 88 10.09 -10.02 0.03
CA VAL A 88 9.11 -8.97 -0.22
C VAL A 88 9.56 -7.69 0.46
N CYS A 89 9.58 -6.60 -0.27
CA CYS A 89 9.87 -5.29 0.27
C CYS A 89 8.61 -4.42 0.08
N PHE A 90 8.11 -3.82 1.15
CA PHE A 90 6.96 -2.93 1.10
C PHE A 90 7.42 -1.51 0.79
N ALA A 91 6.79 -0.88 -0.20
CA ALA A 91 6.93 0.54 -0.51
C ALA A 91 5.57 1.22 -0.26
N LEU A 92 5.43 1.85 0.91
CA LEU A 92 4.19 2.44 1.41
C LEU A 92 4.21 3.94 1.07
N ASN A 93 3.41 4.34 0.08
CA ASN A 93 3.35 5.71 -0.45
C ASN A 93 2.00 6.38 -0.20
N SER A 94 1.24 5.89 0.77
CA SER A 94 -0.09 6.36 1.15
C SER A 94 -0.36 6.04 2.62
N ALA A 95 -1.60 6.28 3.08
CA ALA A 95 -2.02 5.99 4.45
C ALA A 95 -1.71 4.54 4.86
N LEU A 96 -1.39 4.35 6.14
CA LEU A 96 -0.95 3.07 6.69
C LEU A 96 -2.10 2.13 7.10
N THR A 97 -3.36 2.46 6.78
CA THR A 97 -4.56 1.71 7.17
C THR A 97 -4.48 0.22 6.80
N ASP A 98 -4.22 -0.09 5.53
CA ASP A 98 -4.16 -1.48 5.05
C ASP A 98 -2.93 -2.22 5.61
N PHE A 99 -1.80 -1.53 5.75
CA PHE A 99 -0.61 -2.15 6.33
C PHE A 99 -0.77 -2.42 7.83
N ALA A 100 -1.48 -1.55 8.56
CA ALA A 100 -1.85 -1.80 9.94
C ALA A 100 -2.78 -3.02 10.06
N ALA A 101 -3.70 -3.23 9.11
CA ALA A 101 -4.51 -4.44 9.04
C ALA A 101 -3.65 -5.69 8.79
N VAL A 102 -2.65 -5.61 7.89
CA VAL A 102 -1.68 -6.68 7.65
C VAL A 102 -0.95 -7.08 8.93
N LEU A 103 -0.44 -6.12 9.70
CA LEU A 103 0.27 -6.41 10.96
C LEU A 103 -0.63 -7.03 12.05
N ARG A 104 -1.96 -6.84 11.96
CA ARG A 104 -2.95 -7.42 12.89
C ARG A 104 -3.44 -8.79 12.45
N ASP A 105 -3.18 -9.20 11.21
CA ASP A 105 -3.66 -10.48 10.69
C ASP A 105 -2.93 -11.65 11.36
N GLN A 106 -3.68 -12.68 11.73
CA GLN A 106 -3.16 -13.89 12.36
C GLN A 106 -2.13 -14.65 11.49
N ARG A 107 -2.13 -14.45 10.16
CA ARG A 107 -1.16 -15.03 9.23
C ARG A 107 0.19 -14.32 9.28
N TRP A 108 0.23 -13.06 9.70
CA TRP A 108 1.45 -12.22 9.67
C TRP A 108 2.66 -12.85 10.37
N PRO A 109 2.56 -13.42 11.60
CA PRO A 109 3.71 -14.03 12.26
C PRO A 109 4.40 -15.12 11.44
N SER A 110 3.63 -15.89 10.65
CA SER A 110 4.15 -16.95 9.78
C SER A 110 4.73 -16.43 8.47
N LEU A 111 4.23 -15.30 7.97
CA LEU A 111 4.60 -14.73 6.68
C LEU A 111 5.73 -13.70 6.76
N ARG A 112 5.90 -13.01 7.90
CA ARG A 112 6.82 -11.87 8.04
C ARG A 112 8.28 -12.20 7.75
N SER A 113 8.71 -13.45 7.83
CA SER A 113 10.10 -13.86 7.56
C SER A 113 10.53 -13.66 6.10
N CYS A 114 9.59 -13.54 5.17
CA CYS A 114 9.87 -13.19 3.78
C CYS A 114 10.02 -11.67 3.57
N VAL A 115 9.65 -10.84 4.55
CA VAL A 115 9.72 -9.39 4.42
C VAL A 115 11.15 -8.90 4.67
N CYS A 116 11.77 -8.30 3.65
CA CYS A 116 13.13 -7.75 3.71
C CYS A 116 13.19 -6.34 4.26
N ASN A 117 12.19 -5.52 3.93
CA ASN A 117 12.22 -4.10 4.18
C ASN A 117 10.80 -3.53 4.15
N VAL A 118 10.56 -2.52 4.96
CA VAL A 118 9.35 -1.71 4.93
C VAL A 118 9.80 -0.26 4.82
N THR A 119 9.55 0.36 3.68
CA THR A 119 9.82 1.79 3.47
C THR A 119 8.50 2.52 3.40
N HIS A 120 8.35 3.53 4.25
CA HIS A 120 7.19 4.40 4.27
C HIS A 120 7.59 5.82 3.89
N MET A 121 6.91 6.40 2.90
CA MET A 121 6.99 7.83 2.59
C MET A 121 6.11 8.59 3.60
N GLY A 122 6.58 8.68 4.83
CA GLY A 122 5.99 9.48 5.90
C GLY A 122 6.97 10.54 6.38
N GLY A 123 6.82 10.95 7.64
CA GLY A 123 7.77 11.82 8.33
C GLY A 123 8.06 11.31 9.73
N VAL A 124 9.24 11.66 10.24
CA VAL A 124 9.60 11.53 11.65
C VAL A 124 10.19 12.84 12.13
N VAL A 125 9.82 13.25 13.34
CA VAL A 125 10.41 14.39 14.03
C VAL A 125 11.22 13.90 15.21
N LYS A 126 12.26 14.67 15.56
CA LYS A 126 13.10 14.38 16.73
C LYS A 126 12.50 15.10 17.94
N ASN A 127 12.10 14.35 18.95
CA ASN A 127 11.54 14.90 20.17
C ASN A 127 12.63 15.54 21.07
N PRO A 128 12.27 16.29 22.12
CA PRO A 128 13.24 17.00 22.97
C PRO A 128 14.25 16.09 23.70
N VAL A 129 13.93 14.80 23.90
CA VAL A 129 14.84 13.81 24.50
C VAL A 129 15.71 13.08 23.46
N GLY A 130 15.55 13.44 22.19
CA GLY A 130 16.36 12.97 21.07
C GLY A 130 15.89 11.68 20.40
N ALA A 131 14.72 11.14 20.79
CA ALA A 131 14.09 10.02 20.11
C ALA A 131 13.29 10.47 18.88
N PHE A 132 13.06 9.57 17.93
CA PHE A 132 12.24 9.84 16.75
C PHE A 132 10.79 9.44 17.01
N GLU A 133 9.87 10.34 16.74
CA GLU A 133 8.42 10.11 16.78
C GLU A 133 7.81 10.38 15.40
N VAL A 134 6.62 9.85 15.16
CA VAL A 134 5.91 10.05 13.89
C VAL A 134 5.59 11.53 13.71
N ASP A 135 5.92 12.08 12.54
CA ASP A 135 5.48 13.41 12.15
C ASP A 135 4.01 13.38 11.74
N ARG A 136 3.13 13.90 12.60
CA ARG A 136 1.69 13.95 12.35
C ARG A 136 1.28 14.89 11.23
N GLU A 137 2.15 15.82 10.83
CA GLU A 137 1.89 16.75 9.72
C GLU A 137 2.25 16.16 8.35
N ALA A 138 2.98 15.03 8.32
CA ALA A 138 3.30 14.35 7.08
C ALA A 138 2.02 13.83 6.39
N PHE A 139 1.84 14.15 5.10
CA PHE A 139 0.59 13.93 4.36
C PHE A 139 0.05 12.49 4.47
N ASN A 140 0.91 11.48 4.30
CA ASN A 140 0.51 10.07 4.37
C ASN A 140 0.21 9.59 5.81
N VAL A 141 0.73 10.28 6.83
CA VAL A 141 0.42 10.02 8.24
C VAL A 141 -0.94 10.64 8.57
N PHE A 142 -1.15 11.91 8.20
CA PHE A 142 -2.37 12.67 8.48
C PHE A 142 -3.66 11.97 8.02
N HIS A 143 -3.61 11.18 6.94
CA HIS A 143 -4.77 10.45 6.43
C HIS A 143 -5.29 9.33 7.36
N ASP A 144 -4.43 8.77 8.22
CA ASP A 144 -4.79 7.79 9.25
C ASP A 144 -3.70 7.75 10.34
N GLU A 145 -3.75 8.75 11.24
CA GLU A 145 -2.76 8.91 12.33
C GLU A 145 -2.74 7.67 13.25
N ASP A 146 -3.90 7.12 13.59
CA ASP A 146 -4.02 5.94 14.46
C ASP A 146 -3.33 4.71 13.85
N ALA A 147 -3.52 4.47 12.54
CA ALA A 147 -2.83 3.39 11.85
C ALA A 147 -1.32 3.65 11.79
N ALA A 148 -0.91 4.89 11.54
CA ALA A 148 0.51 5.25 11.48
C ALA A 148 1.21 5.06 12.83
N GLU A 149 0.66 5.59 13.92
CA GLU A 149 1.20 5.41 15.27
C GLU A 149 1.30 3.93 15.63
N TRP A 150 0.25 3.16 15.34
CA TRP A 150 0.26 1.73 15.57
C TRP A 150 1.37 1.03 14.79
N VAL A 151 1.49 1.26 13.48
CA VAL A 151 2.51 0.62 12.64
C VAL A 151 3.91 0.95 13.12
N TYR A 152 4.21 2.22 13.41
CA TYR A 152 5.53 2.62 13.90
C TYR A 152 5.84 1.96 15.25
N SER A 153 4.87 1.86 16.16
CA SER A 153 5.04 1.18 17.45
C SER A 153 5.32 -0.33 17.36
N LYS A 154 5.05 -0.96 16.21
CA LYS A 154 5.26 -2.40 15.97
C LYS A 154 6.53 -2.72 15.20
N LEU A 155 7.08 -1.74 14.48
CA LEU A 155 8.25 -1.92 13.62
C LEU A 155 9.53 -1.29 14.19
N GLN A 156 9.40 -0.37 15.15
CA GLN A 156 10.51 0.13 15.98
C GLN A 156 10.81 -0.84 17.13
#